data_AF-A0A1W2GZM6-F1
#
_entry.id   AF-A0A1W2GZM6-F1
#
_cell.length_a   1.000
_cell.length_b   1.000
_cell.length_c   1.000
_cell.angle_alpha   90.00
_cell.angle_beta   90.00
_cell.angle_gamma   90.00
#
_symmetry.space_group_name_H-M   'P 1'
#
loop_
_entity.id
_entity.type
_entity.pdbx_description
1 polymer ?
#
loop_
_entity_poly.entity_id
_entity_poly.type
_entity_poly.pdbx_seq_one_letter_code
_entity_poly.pdbx_strand_id
1 'polypeptide(L)'
;MMKPIYIFLILIMVANQSKATSQIPDVVFFGKDTLNFYDSPLDKIEGISDKILRLRKDEYVVSSDCWKGFRAEWRIINDVLYLSNVLDCHSEKQLNPLIEEILGIKFTDGLIRADFVDGDYWAGKNQVYEQSFYTPIYKQEIKFAINEGRVVNSTKTESFECDYSDKEDLKNFILKNFNPNEIEDLKGESIKVSVNVKSDNTGRIREVKIVHSTHPATNKLFQDSIMKLPCRPVYFLKGEYWSIEESIYLSFNMKELKEYVR
;
A
#
# COMPACT_ATOMS: atom_id res chain seq x y z
N MET A 1 -3.38 -8.49 -46.85
CA MET A 1 -2.21 -8.94 -46.07
C MET A 1 -1.71 -7.74 -45.26
N MET A 2 -1.90 -7.72 -43.94
CA MET A 2 -1.45 -6.59 -43.11
C MET A 2 0.07 -6.48 -43.18
N LYS A 3 0.59 -5.27 -43.45
CA LYS A 3 2.04 -5.04 -43.47
C LYS A 3 2.60 -5.34 -42.06
N PRO A 4 3.77 -6.00 -41.95
CA PRO A 4 4.35 -6.40 -40.66
C PRO A 4 4.54 -5.23 -39.67
N ILE A 5 4.66 -4.01 -40.18
CA ILE A 5 4.75 -2.78 -39.36
C ILE A 5 3.50 -2.52 -38.50
N TYR A 6 2.30 -2.90 -38.98
CA TYR A 6 1.07 -2.71 -38.22
C TYR A 6 0.93 -3.75 -37.09
N ILE A 7 1.44 -4.97 -37.31
CA ILE A 7 1.49 -6.01 -36.27
C ILE A 7 2.45 -5.58 -35.16
N PHE A 8 3.61 -5.03 -35.50
CA PHE A 8 4.58 -4.51 -34.55
C PHE A 8 4.03 -3.33 -33.72
N LEU A 9 3.33 -2.39 -34.35
CA LEU A 9 2.70 -1.26 -33.66
C LEU A 9 1.57 -1.68 -32.72
N ILE A 10 0.78 -2.70 -33.10
CA ILE A 10 -0.26 -3.27 -32.23
C ILE A 10 0.38 -3.98 -31.03
N LEU A 11 1.46 -4.74 -31.22
CA LEU A 11 2.21 -5.40 -30.14
C LEU A 11 2.78 -4.39 -29.12
N ILE A 12 3.30 -3.25 -29.57
CA ILE A 12 3.77 -2.18 -28.68
C ILE A 12 2.62 -1.56 -27.89
N MET A 13 1.46 -1.31 -28.51
CA MET A 13 0.30 -0.75 -27.80
C MET A 13 -0.30 -1.70 -26.75
N VAL A 14 -0.25 -3.01 -26.99
CA VAL A 14 -0.72 -4.02 -26.04
C VAL A 14 0.29 -4.24 -24.91
N ALA A 15 1.60 -4.19 -25.18
CA ALA A 15 2.65 -4.31 -24.17
C ALA A 15 2.59 -3.18 -23.12
N ASN A 16 2.14 -1.98 -23.49
CA ASN A 16 1.97 -0.87 -22.55
C ASN A 16 0.77 -1.02 -21.59
N GLN A 17 -0.05 -2.07 -21.75
CA GLN A 17 -1.20 -2.35 -20.89
C GLN A 17 -0.96 -3.54 -19.95
N SER A 18 0.21 -4.19 -19.99
CA SER A 18 0.54 -5.24 -19.03
C SER A 18 0.79 -4.62 -17.65
N LYS A 19 -0.13 -4.86 -16.73
CA LYS A 19 0.01 -4.49 -15.32
C LYS A 19 0.74 -5.62 -14.60
N ALA A 20 1.84 -5.31 -13.92
CA ALA A 20 2.59 -6.30 -13.13
C ALA A 20 1.88 -6.53 -11.80
N THR A 21 1.53 -7.77 -11.49
CA THR A 21 1.00 -8.14 -10.18
C THR A 21 2.15 -8.14 -9.16
N SER A 22 1.92 -7.62 -7.96
CA SER A 22 2.94 -7.64 -6.90
C SER A 22 3.25 -9.08 -6.47
N GLN A 23 4.51 -9.34 -6.11
CA GLN A 23 4.90 -10.59 -5.46
C GLN A 23 4.15 -10.76 -4.14
N ILE A 24 3.62 -11.95 -3.88
CA ILE A 24 3.11 -12.33 -2.56
C ILE A 24 4.25 -12.16 -1.55
N PRO A 25 4.04 -11.39 -0.47
CA PRO A 25 5.11 -11.05 0.44
C PRO A 25 5.52 -12.25 1.30
N ASP A 26 6.78 -12.25 1.70
CA ASP A 26 7.24 -13.07 2.80
C ASP A 26 6.59 -12.59 4.11
N VAL A 27 6.41 -13.52 5.04
CA VAL A 27 5.80 -13.21 6.35
C VAL A 27 6.89 -13.26 7.42
N VAL A 28 6.85 -12.31 8.36
CA VAL A 28 7.70 -12.32 9.56
C VAL A 28 6.87 -12.29 10.83
N PHE A 29 7.14 -13.25 11.71
CA PHE A 29 6.60 -13.30 13.06
C PHE A 29 7.55 -12.56 14.01
N PHE A 30 7.05 -11.50 14.65
CA PHE A 30 7.81 -10.68 15.59
C PHE A 30 7.01 -10.45 16.88
N GLY A 31 7.42 -11.13 17.95
CA GLY A 31 6.66 -11.15 19.20
C GLY A 31 5.27 -11.77 19.00
N LYS A 32 4.22 -10.97 19.18
CA LYS A 32 2.81 -11.38 18.93
C LYS A 32 2.29 -10.93 17.57
N ASP A 33 3.09 -10.20 16.82
CA ASP A 33 2.71 -9.64 15.53
C ASP A 33 3.13 -10.55 14.37
N THR A 34 2.29 -10.54 13.34
CA THR A 34 2.60 -11.09 12.01
C THR A 34 2.63 -9.92 11.03
N LEU A 35 3.75 -9.74 10.35
CA LEU A 35 3.98 -8.66 9.40
C LEU A 35 4.34 -9.26 8.03
N ASN A 36 4.08 -8.50 6.96
CA ASN A 36 4.48 -8.83 5.60
C ASN A 36 5.72 -8.03 5.24
N PHE A 37 6.79 -8.69 4.84
CA PHE A 37 7.97 -8.01 4.31
C PHE A 37 7.66 -7.37 2.96
N TYR A 38 8.19 -6.16 2.76
CA TYR A 38 8.18 -5.51 1.45
C TYR A 38 9.13 -6.18 0.46
N ASP A 39 10.26 -6.68 0.95
CA ASP A 39 11.34 -7.29 0.18
C ASP A 39 11.76 -8.59 0.89
N SER A 40 12.00 -9.67 0.13
CA SER A 40 12.34 -10.98 0.73
C SER A 40 13.80 -11.01 1.18
N PRO A 41 14.11 -11.40 2.43
CA PRO A 41 15.51 -11.59 2.83
C PRO A 41 16.23 -12.72 2.06
N LEU A 42 15.51 -13.69 1.47
CA LEU A 42 16.11 -14.71 0.61
C LEU A 42 16.62 -14.16 -0.73
N ASP A 43 16.19 -12.97 -1.15
CA ASP A 43 16.67 -12.32 -2.39
C ASP A 43 18.16 -11.95 -2.32
N LYS A 44 18.78 -12.00 -1.14
CA LYS A 44 20.23 -11.89 -0.97
C LYS A 44 20.98 -13.06 -1.62
N ILE A 45 20.31 -14.19 -1.81
CA ILE A 45 20.88 -15.34 -2.51
C ILE A 45 20.61 -15.14 -4.00
N GLU A 46 21.67 -14.85 -4.75
CA GLU A 46 21.57 -14.65 -6.19
C GLU A 46 20.89 -15.84 -6.89
N GLY A 47 19.86 -15.53 -7.67
CA GLY A 47 19.10 -16.52 -8.45
C GLY A 47 18.35 -17.55 -7.61
N ILE A 48 17.93 -17.22 -6.38
CA ILE A 48 17.23 -18.16 -5.49
C ILE A 48 16.04 -18.86 -6.15
N SER A 49 15.18 -18.10 -6.85
CA SER A 49 14.03 -18.66 -7.58
C SER A 49 14.45 -19.64 -8.68
N ASP A 50 15.46 -19.29 -9.48
CA ASP A 50 15.98 -20.16 -10.53
C ASP A 50 16.61 -21.43 -9.96
N LYS A 51 17.32 -21.31 -8.84
CA LYS A 51 17.94 -22.45 -8.13
C LYS A 51 16.86 -23.41 -7.63
N ILE A 52 15.81 -22.91 -6.99
CA ILE A 52 14.67 -23.72 -6.55
C ILE A 52 14.00 -24.40 -7.75
N LEU A 53 13.76 -23.65 -8.84
CA LEU A 53 13.14 -24.17 -10.05
C LEU A 53 13.97 -25.28 -10.71
N ARG A 54 15.30 -25.21 -10.65
CA ARG A 54 16.19 -26.24 -11.20
C ARG A 54 16.26 -27.51 -10.35
N LEU A 55 16.13 -27.38 -9.02
CA LEU A 55 16.23 -28.50 -8.09
C LEU A 55 14.90 -29.23 -7.87
N ARG A 56 13.76 -28.55 -8.07
CA ARG A 56 12.45 -29.16 -7.91
C ARG A 56 12.22 -30.24 -8.97
N LYS A 57 11.53 -31.32 -8.58
CA LYS A 57 11.24 -32.50 -9.43
C LYS A 57 9.75 -32.66 -9.73
N ASP A 58 8.93 -31.82 -9.14
CA ASP A 58 7.48 -31.79 -9.26
C ASP A 58 7.02 -30.70 -10.22
N GLU A 59 5.75 -30.79 -10.63
CA GLU A 59 5.12 -29.78 -11.45
C GLU A 59 5.13 -28.42 -10.75
N TYR A 60 5.39 -27.37 -11.53
CA TYR A 60 5.42 -25.98 -11.08
C TYR A 60 4.30 -25.21 -11.77
N VAL A 61 3.51 -24.50 -10.97
CA VAL A 61 2.47 -23.61 -11.48
C VAL A 61 3.00 -22.18 -11.47
N VAL A 62 3.05 -21.57 -12.64
CA VAL A 62 3.40 -20.16 -12.78
C VAL A 62 2.22 -19.33 -12.30
N SER A 63 2.42 -18.49 -11.28
CA SER A 63 1.43 -17.52 -10.83
C SER A 63 1.91 -16.10 -11.09
N SER A 64 1.01 -15.23 -11.55
CA SER A 64 1.34 -13.83 -11.81
C SER A 64 1.64 -13.03 -10.55
N ASP A 65 1.03 -13.40 -9.42
CA ASP A 65 1.22 -12.80 -8.08
C ASP A 65 2.26 -13.55 -7.23
N CYS A 66 2.84 -14.65 -7.72
CA CYS A 66 3.97 -15.32 -7.10
C CYS A 66 4.97 -15.76 -8.17
N TRP A 67 5.58 -14.77 -8.82
CA TRP A 67 6.56 -14.99 -9.89
C TRP A 67 7.86 -15.62 -9.37
N LYS A 68 8.17 -15.50 -8.07
CA LYS A 68 9.27 -16.26 -7.43
C LYS A 68 8.99 -17.76 -7.30
N GLY A 69 7.71 -18.16 -7.35
CA GLY A 69 7.25 -19.53 -7.14
C GLY A 69 7.18 -20.00 -5.69
N PHE A 70 7.63 -19.18 -4.74
CA PHE A 70 7.57 -19.47 -3.31
C PHE A 70 7.39 -18.19 -2.49
N ARG A 71 7.04 -18.38 -1.22
CA ARG A 71 7.10 -17.38 -0.15
C ARG A 71 7.83 -17.96 1.05
N ALA A 72 8.52 -17.13 1.81
CA ALA A 72 9.19 -17.55 3.03
C ALA A 72 8.49 -17.05 4.29
N GLU A 73 8.62 -17.85 5.34
CA GLU A 73 8.21 -17.52 6.70
C GLU A 73 9.45 -17.31 7.56
N TRP A 74 9.50 -16.16 8.21
CA TRP A 74 10.61 -15.69 9.03
C TRP A 74 10.17 -15.50 10.47
N ARG A 75 11.10 -15.63 11.41
CA ARG A 75 10.87 -15.35 12.83
C ARG A 75 12.00 -14.49 13.37
N ILE A 76 11.65 -13.46 14.13
CA ILE A 76 12.62 -12.71 14.92
C ILE A 76 12.48 -13.17 16.38
N ILE A 77 13.49 -13.87 16.89
CA ILE A 77 13.53 -14.44 18.24
C ILE A 77 14.80 -13.95 18.93
N ASN A 78 14.67 -13.29 20.08
CA ASN A 78 15.80 -12.71 20.83
C ASN A 78 16.73 -11.88 19.93
N ASP A 79 16.13 -10.99 19.13
CA ASP A 79 16.80 -10.11 18.17
C ASP A 79 17.58 -10.83 17.06
N VAL A 80 17.29 -12.10 16.79
CA VAL A 80 17.90 -12.86 15.69
C VAL A 80 16.82 -13.26 14.70
N LEU A 81 17.10 -13.03 13.41
CA LEU A 81 16.27 -13.43 12.29
C LEU A 81 16.54 -14.90 11.95
N TYR A 82 15.46 -15.67 11.87
CA TYR A 82 15.46 -17.07 11.47
C TYR A 82 14.54 -17.26 10.28
N LEU A 83 14.98 -18.06 9.31
CA LEU A 83 14.10 -18.67 8.33
C LEU A 83 13.44 -19.89 8.97
N SER A 84 12.11 -19.91 9.05
CA SER A 84 11.37 -21.04 9.62
C SER A 84 10.73 -21.93 8.56
N ASN A 85 10.45 -21.39 7.37
CA ASN A 85 9.80 -22.16 6.32
C ASN A 85 9.96 -21.48 4.96
N VAL A 86 9.92 -22.29 3.90
CA VAL A 86 9.72 -21.84 2.53
C VAL A 86 8.63 -22.69 1.91
N LEU A 87 7.60 -22.04 1.38
CA LEU A 87 6.38 -22.66 0.89
C LEU A 87 6.22 -22.38 -0.60
N ASP A 88 5.90 -23.41 -1.37
CA ASP A 88 5.42 -23.25 -2.74
C ASP A 88 4.09 -22.49 -2.71
N CYS A 89 4.01 -21.40 -3.49
CA CYS A 89 2.88 -20.48 -3.41
C CYS A 89 1.52 -21.08 -3.81
N HIS A 90 1.51 -22.16 -4.59
CA HIS A 90 0.27 -22.75 -5.10
C HIS A 90 -0.17 -23.95 -4.27
N SER A 91 0.77 -24.84 -3.97
CA SER A 91 0.50 -26.10 -3.28
C SER A 91 0.65 -26.01 -1.76
N GLU A 92 1.22 -24.91 -1.24
CA GLU A 92 1.63 -24.75 0.17
C GLU A 92 2.59 -25.87 0.63
N LYS A 93 3.23 -26.55 -0.32
CA LYS A 93 4.21 -27.58 -0.04
C LYS A 93 5.49 -26.95 0.49
N GLN A 94 6.08 -27.56 1.52
CA GLN A 94 7.37 -27.14 2.04
C GLN A 94 8.50 -27.40 1.05
N LEU A 95 9.31 -26.38 0.82
CA LEU A 95 10.50 -26.40 -0.02
C LEU A 95 11.80 -26.40 0.79
N ASN A 96 11.71 -26.53 2.12
CA ASN A 96 12.85 -26.50 3.04
C ASN A 96 14.03 -27.40 2.60
N PRO A 97 13.84 -28.65 2.16
CA PRO A 97 14.96 -29.48 1.71
C PRO A 97 15.76 -28.88 0.53
N LEU A 98 15.08 -28.16 -0.38
CA LEU A 98 15.75 -27.47 -1.49
C LEU A 98 16.55 -26.27 -0.98
N ILE A 99 16.02 -25.56 0.02
CA ILE A 99 16.72 -24.45 0.67
C ILE A 99 17.97 -24.96 1.40
N GLU A 100 17.88 -26.10 2.09
CA GLU A 100 19.05 -26.71 2.74
C GLU A 100 20.14 -27.06 1.73
N GLU A 101 19.76 -27.60 0.57
CA GLU A 101 20.69 -27.90 -0.52
C GLU A 101 21.33 -26.63 -1.10
N ILE A 102 20.54 -25.57 -1.32
CA ILE A 102 21.01 -24.30 -1.89
C ILE A 102 21.96 -23.57 -0.94
N LEU A 103 21.63 -23.55 0.35
CA LEU A 103 22.40 -22.85 1.38
C LEU A 103 23.57 -23.68 1.91
N GLY A 104 23.49 -25.01 1.82
CA GLY A 104 24.40 -25.91 2.53
C GLY A 104 24.20 -25.88 4.05
N ILE A 105 23.05 -25.40 4.54
CA ILE A 105 22.72 -25.25 5.96
C ILE A 105 21.43 -26.01 6.24
N LYS A 106 21.40 -26.82 7.30
CA LYS A 106 20.20 -27.58 7.69
C LYS A 106 19.30 -26.78 8.62
N PHE A 107 17.99 -26.95 8.50
CA PHE A 107 17.04 -26.52 9.51
C PHE A 107 17.29 -27.34 10.78
N THR A 108 17.69 -26.66 11.85
CA THR A 108 17.85 -27.25 13.19
C THR A 108 16.66 -26.80 14.03
N ASP A 109 15.91 -27.76 14.59
CA ASP A 109 14.64 -27.50 15.28
C ASP A 109 13.64 -26.68 14.46
N GLY A 110 13.65 -26.90 13.13
CA GLY A 110 12.79 -26.19 12.18
C GLY A 110 13.22 -24.75 11.88
N LEU A 111 14.45 -24.34 12.21
CA LEU A 111 14.96 -22.99 11.97
C LEU A 111 16.34 -23.01 11.30
N ILE A 112 16.56 -22.06 10.39
CA ILE A 112 17.90 -21.65 9.94
C ILE A 112 18.15 -20.25 10.48
N ARG A 113 19.24 -20.07 11.22
CA ARG A 113 19.72 -18.73 11.58
C ARG A 113 20.18 -18.02 10.31
N ALA A 114 19.64 -16.84 10.06
CA ALA A 114 19.84 -16.13 8.80
C ALA A 114 21.11 -15.27 8.81
N ASP A 115 22.26 -15.85 9.15
CA ASP A 115 23.54 -15.11 9.29
C ASP A 115 24.03 -14.46 7.99
N PHE A 116 23.48 -14.89 6.85
CA PHE A 116 23.75 -14.32 5.53
C PHE A 116 22.89 -13.09 5.19
N VAL A 117 22.03 -12.64 6.10
CA VAL A 117 21.11 -11.51 5.88
C VAL A 117 21.66 -10.24 6.51
N ASP A 118 21.81 -9.22 5.67
CA ASP A 118 22.25 -7.87 6.03
C ASP A 118 21.40 -6.79 5.36
N GLY A 119 21.18 -5.70 6.09
CA GLY A 119 20.57 -4.47 5.60
C GLY A 119 19.25 -4.13 6.26
N ASP A 120 18.53 -3.23 5.61
CA ASP A 120 17.27 -2.69 6.11
C ASP A 120 16.07 -3.39 5.46
N TYR A 121 15.22 -3.99 6.29
CA TYR A 121 14.01 -4.68 5.85
C TYR A 121 12.78 -4.02 6.43
N TRP A 122 11.90 -3.55 5.55
CA TRP A 122 10.60 -3.04 5.96
C TRP A 122 9.57 -4.16 5.97
N ALA A 123 8.77 -4.22 7.03
CA ALA A 123 7.60 -5.08 7.10
C ALA A 123 6.39 -4.30 7.62
N GLY A 124 5.18 -4.64 7.18
CA GLY A 124 3.98 -3.99 7.70
C GLY A 124 2.79 -4.90 7.91
N LYS A 125 1.81 -4.41 8.67
CA LYS A 125 0.57 -5.10 9.01
C LYS A 125 -0.64 -4.17 8.91
N ASN A 126 -1.81 -4.77 8.71
CA ASN A 126 -3.10 -4.09 8.53
C ASN A 126 -3.06 -3.15 7.33
N GLN A 127 -3.25 -3.68 6.13
CA GLN A 127 -3.27 -2.89 4.90
C GLN A 127 -4.41 -1.86 4.95
N VAL A 128 -4.10 -0.60 4.68
CA VAL A 128 -5.06 0.53 4.76
C VAL A 128 -5.31 1.19 3.41
N TYR A 129 -4.44 0.97 2.43
CA TYR A 129 -4.62 1.50 1.09
C TYR A 129 -4.29 0.42 0.07
N GLU A 130 -5.31 0.02 -0.69
CA GLU A 130 -5.21 -0.91 -1.81
C GLU A 130 -5.55 -0.15 -3.11
N GLN A 131 -4.58 0.56 -3.67
CA GLN A 131 -4.62 0.73 -5.12
C GLN A 131 -4.14 -0.59 -5.70
N SER A 132 -5.01 -1.24 -6.47
CA SER A 132 -4.96 -2.63 -6.91
C SER A 132 -3.73 -3.07 -7.73
N PHE A 133 -2.64 -2.29 -7.77
CA PHE A 133 -1.43 -2.59 -8.54
C PHE A 133 -0.13 -2.00 -7.94
N TYR A 134 -0.18 -1.31 -6.79
CA TYR A 134 1.00 -0.69 -6.16
C TYR A 134 1.42 -1.41 -4.88
N THR A 135 2.66 -1.15 -4.44
CA THR A 135 3.19 -1.57 -3.14
C THR A 135 2.17 -1.26 -2.03
N PRO A 136 1.72 -2.26 -1.25
CA PRO A 136 0.66 -2.07 -0.27
C PRO A 136 1.10 -1.08 0.81
N ILE A 137 0.17 -0.31 1.33
CA ILE A 137 0.43 0.58 2.46
C ILE A 137 -0.21 0.01 3.69
N TYR A 138 0.59 -0.11 4.74
CA TYR A 138 0.19 -0.67 6.01
C TYR A 138 -0.10 0.44 7.02
N LYS A 139 -1.04 0.15 7.94
CA LYS A 139 -1.31 0.98 9.11
C LYS A 139 -0.08 1.10 9.99
N GLN A 140 0.65 -0.01 10.13
CA GLN A 140 1.88 -0.07 10.89
C GLN A 140 2.98 -0.67 10.02
N GLU A 141 4.10 0.02 9.94
CA GLU A 141 5.34 -0.46 9.34
C GLU A 141 6.44 -0.53 10.41
N ILE A 142 7.34 -1.51 10.29
CA ILE A 142 8.54 -1.62 11.10
C ILE A 142 9.71 -1.79 10.13
N LYS A 143 10.73 -0.94 10.30
CA LYS A 143 12.05 -1.13 9.73
C LYS A 143 12.88 -1.99 10.67
N PHE A 144 13.40 -3.11 10.20
CA PHE A 144 14.42 -3.90 10.89
C PHE A 144 15.77 -3.62 10.25
N ALA A 145 16.70 -3.06 11.01
CA ALA A 145 18.10 -2.98 10.61
C ALA A 145 18.78 -4.27 11.06
N ILE A 146 19.28 -5.06 10.10
CA ILE A 146 19.83 -6.40 10.32
C ILE A 146 21.31 -6.41 9.95
N ASN A 147 22.13 -7.00 10.81
CA ASN A 147 23.56 -7.24 10.60
C ASN A 147 23.88 -8.68 10.99
N GLU A 148 24.38 -9.47 10.05
CA GLU A 148 24.69 -10.90 10.19
C GLU A 148 23.53 -11.68 10.86
N GLY A 149 22.31 -11.46 10.35
CA GLY A 149 21.09 -12.07 10.87
C GLY A 149 20.61 -11.53 12.22
N ARG A 150 21.30 -10.57 12.85
CA ARG A 150 20.87 -9.93 14.11
C ARG A 150 20.18 -8.60 13.84
N VAL A 151 19.00 -8.42 14.42
CA VAL A 151 18.30 -7.12 14.47
C VAL A 151 19.06 -6.20 15.43
N VAL A 152 19.74 -5.20 14.88
CA VAL A 152 20.52 -4.22 15.68
C VAL A 152 19.70 -2.98 16.04
N ASN A 153 18.65 -2.70 15.26
CA ASN A 153 17.70 -1.63 15.54
C ASN A 153 16.35 -1.95 14.90
N SER A 154 15.28 -1.43 15.49
CA SER A 154 13.96 -1.41 14.86
C SER A 154 13.30 -0.04 14.99
N THR A 155 12.64 0.42 13.95
CA THR A 155 11.91 1.69 13.96
C THR A 155 10.52 1.48 13.43
N LYS A 156 9.53 1.87 14.24
CA LYS A 156 8.12 1.72 13.93
C LYS A 156 7.55 3.03 13.41
N THR A 157 6.75 2.94 12.36
CA THR A 157 6.00 4.04 11.75
C THR A 157 4.52 3.66 11.70
N GLU A 158 3.64 4.62 12.00
CA GLU A 158 2.20 4.42 11.94
C GLU A 158 1.54 5.39 10.95
N SER A 159 0.83 4.82 9.99
CA SER A 159 -0.18 5.52 9.21
C SER A 159 -1.44 5.65 10.06
N PHE A 160 -2.17 6.74 9.93
CA PHE A 160 -3.42 6.95 10.66
C PHE A 160 -4.53 7.47 9.75
N GLU A 161 -5.73 7.01 10.06
CA GLU A 161 -6.95 7.50 9.46
C GLU A 161 -7.45 8.73 10.23
N CYS A 162 -8.28 9.53 9.56
CA CYS A 162 -8.95 10.68 10.17
C CYS A 162 -10.46 10.42 10.17
N ASP A 163 -11.20 10.88 11.18
CA ASP A 163 -12.65 10.66 11.26
C ASP A 163 -13.39 11.21 10.02
N TYR A 164 -12.86 12.28 9.41
CA TYR A 164 -13.42 12.90 8.21
C TYR A 164 -13.00 12.20 6.90
N SER A 165 -12.42 11.01 6.96
CA SER A 165 -12.11 10.21 5.76
C SER A 165 -13.37 9.64 5.13
N ASP A 166 -14.38 9.36 5.96
CA ASP A 166 -15.70 8.99 5.48
C ASP A 166 -16.35 10.16 4.74
N LYS A 167 -17.03 9.84 3.63
CA LYS A 167 -17.63 10.84 2.74
C LYS A 167 -18.75 11.60 3.42
N GLU A 168 -19.55 10.95 4.26
CA GLU A 168 -20.69 11.56 4.92
C GLU A 168 -20.26 12.45 6.08
N ASP A 169 -19.29 12.00 6.89
CA ASP A 169 -18.70 12.84 7.95
C ASP A 169 -18.01 14.09 7.38
N LEU A 170 -17.30 13.93 6.25
CA LEU A 170 -16.74 15.05 5.51
C LEU A 170 -17.81 16.03 5.02
N LYS A 171 -18.88 15.53 4.38
CA LYS A 171 -19.99 16.37 3.91
C LYS A 171 -20.63 17.12 5.08
N ASN A 172 -20.92 16.43 6.18
CA ASN A 172 -21.53 17.01 7.36
C ASN A 172 -20.64 18.09 8.00
N PHE A 173 -19.33 17.86 8.07
CA PHE A 173 -18.40 18.87 8.56
C PHE A 173 -18.41 20.13 7.68
N ILE A 174 -18.36 19.95 6.36
CA ILE A 174 -18.38 21.07 5.39
C ILE A 174 -19.67 21.88 5.56
N LEU A 175 -20.82 21.21 5.62
CA LEU A 175 -22.13 21.86 5.78
C LEU A 175 -22.24 22.64 7.09
N LYS A 176 -21.76 22.09 8.21
CA LYS A 176 -21.73 22.79 9.51
C LYS A 176 -20.85 24.05 9.51
N ASN A 177 -19.90 24.14 8.59
CA ASN A 177 -18.98 25.27 8.48
C ASN A 177 -19.39 26.28 7.41
N PHE A 178 -20.54 26.07 6.76
CA PHE A 178 -21.08 27.00 5.78
C PHE A 178 -21.75 28.19 6.42
N ASN A 179 -21.57 29.35 5.80
CA ASN A 179 -22.32 30.55 6.12
C ASN A 179 -23.70 30.45 5.42
N PRO A 180 -24.82 30.42 6.17
CA PRO A 180 -26.16 30.31 5.60
C PRO A 180 -26.45 31.29 4.46
N ASN A 181 -26.01 32.54 4.61
CA ASN A 181 -26.29 33.64 3.68
C ASN A 181 -25.61 33.47 2.31
N GLU A 182 -24.61 32.59 2.19
CA GLU A 182 -23.85 32.38 0.94
C GLU A 182 -24.48 31.30 0.04
N ILE A 183 -25.57 30.68 0.50
CA ILE A 183 -26.21 29.51 -0.15
C ILE A 183 -27.65 29.81 -0.61
N GLU A 184 -28.28 30.87 -0.08
CA GLU A 184 -29.71 31.16 -0.31
C GLU A 184 -30.07 31.40 -1.79
N ASP A 185 -29.15 31.96 -2.58
CA ASP A 185 -29.38 32.34 -3.98
C ASP A 185 -29.05 31.24 -5.01
N LEU A 186 -28.63 30.06 -4.56
CA LEU A 186 -28.21 28.98 -5.45
C LEU A 186 -29.42 28.30 -6.12
N LYS A 187 -29.35 28.19 -7.45
CA LYS A 187 -30.36 27.58 -8.33
C LYS A 187 -29.88 26.23 -8.85
N GLY A 188 -30.79 25.29 -9.08
CA GLY A 188 -30.49 23.95 -9.62
C GLY A 188 -30.86 22.84 -8.63
N GLU A 189 -30.58 21.60 -9.02
CA GLU A 189 -30.95 20.41 -8.24
C GLU A 189 -29.83 19.96 -7.29
N SER A 190 -28.57 20.13 -7.69
CA SER A 190 -27.41 19.71 -6.90
C SER A 190 -26.15 20.55 -7.15
N ILE A 191 -25.31 20.67 -6.12
CA ILE A 191 -23.96 21.21 -6.22
C ILE A 191 -22.99 20.04 -6.25
N LYS A 192 -22.18 19.96 -7.29
CA LYS A 192 -21.12 18.97 -7.43
C LYS A 192 -19.79 19.68 -7.47
N VAL A 193 -18.86 19.26 -6.62
CA VAL A 193 -17.53 19.84 -6.52
C VAL A 193 -16.49 18.72 -6.48
N SER A 194 -15.47 18.85 -7.32
CA SER A 194 -14.27 18.02 -7.31
C SER A 194 -13.12 18.87 -6.80
N VAL A 195 -12.45 18.39 -5.77
CA VAL A 195 -11.35 19.10 -5.11
C VAL A 195 -10.13 18.21 -5.00
N ASN A 196 -8.96 18.82 -5.12
CA ASN A 196 -7.70 18.21 -4.73
C ASN A 196 -7.26 18.80 -3.40
N VAL A 197 -6.90 17.94 -2.45
CA VAL A 197 -6.44 18.32 -1.11
C VAL A 197 -5.03 17.81 -0.90
N LYS A 198 -4.15 18.66 -0.35
CA LYS A 198 -2.84 18.24 0.15
C LYS A 198 -2.76 18.48 1.65
N SER A 199 -2.40 17.44 2.38
CA SER A 199 -2.05 17.49 3.80
C SER A 199 -0.53 17.46 3.98
N ASP A 200 -0.08 17.65 5.22
CA ASP A 200 1.27 17.28 5.63
C ASP A 200 1.28 15.94 6.38
N ASN A 201 2.44 15.54 6.89
CA ASN A 201 2.63 14.31 7.66
C ASN A 201 1.93 14.31 9.04
N THR A 202 1.25 15.39 9.43
CA THR A 202 0.39 15.47 10.62
C THR A 202 -1.10 15.43 10.26
N GLY A 203 -1.42 15.32 8.97
CA GLY A 203 -2.79 15.34 8.46
C GLY A 203 -3.35 16.75 8.32
N ARG A 204 -2.59 17.80 8.66
CA ARG A 204 -3.06 19.17 8.54
C ARG A 204 -3.12 19.57 7.08
N ILE A 205 -4.27 20.08 6.66
CA ILE A 205 -4.47 20.54 5.29
C ILE A 205 -3.63 21.79 5.03
N ARG A 206 -2.89 21.76 3.92
CA ARG A 206 -2.02 22.84 3.45
C ARG A 206 -2.54 23.49 2.19
N GLU A 207 -3.24 22.74 1.36
CA GLU A 207 -3.74 23.23 0.08
C GLU A 207 -5.08 22.58 -0.28
N VAL A 208 -6.00 23.39 -0.81
CA VAL A 208 -7.27 22.93 -1.41
C VAL A 208 -7.47 23.61 -2.77
N LYS A 209 -7.51 22.81 -3.83
CA LYS A 209 -7.74 23.25 -5.21
C LYS A 209 -9.08 22.74 -5.71
N ILE A 210 -9.97 23.64 -6.13
CA ILE A 210 -11.17 23.22 -6.87
C ILE A 210 -10.76 22.85 -8.30
N VAL A 211 -10.96 21.58 -8.66
CA VAL A 211 -10.69 21.07 -10.02
C VAL A 211 -11.91 21.28 -10.91
N HIS A 212 -13.11 21.05 -10.38
CA HIS A 212 -14.36 21.23 -11.10
C HIS A 212 -15.49 21.59 -10.14
N SER A 213 -16.41 22.44 -10.58
CA SER A 213 -17.62 22.79 -9.83
C SER A 213 -18.77 23.10 -10.78
N THR A 214 -19.98 22.63 -10.45
CA THR A 214 -21.20 23.04 -11.16
C THR A 214 -21.63 24.46 -10.82
N HIS A 215 -21.13 25.02 -9.70
CA HIS A 215 -21.47 26.35 -9.21
C HIS A 215 -20.19 27.09 -8.79
N PRO A 216 -19.44 27.69 -9.73
CA PRO A 216 -18.15 28.32 -9.43
C PRO A 216 -18.21 29.42 -8.35
N ALA A 217 -19.36 30.07 -8.18
CA ALA A 217 -19.57 31.09 -7.16
C ALA A 217 -19.38 30.56 -5.72
N THR A 218 -19.58 29.26 -5.49
CA THR A 218 -19.42 28.64 -4.15
C THR A 218 -18.02 28.09 -3.90
N ASN A 219 -17.12 28.15 -4.89
CA ASN A 219 -15.78 27.53 -4.80
C ASN A 219 -15.00 28.01 -3.58
N LYS A 220 -15.03 29.31 -3.30
CA LYS A 220 -14.30 29.89 -2.16
C LYS A 220 -14.83 29.38 -0.82
N LEU A 221 -16.15 29.27 -0.69
CA LEU A 221 -16.81 28.71 0.49
C LEU A 221 -16.40 27.24 0.71
N PHE A 222 -16.44 26.41 -0.34
CA PHE A 222 -15.96 25.02 -0.25
C PHE A 222 -14.49 24.94 0.14
N GLN A 223 -13.62 25.76 -0.47
CA GLN A 223 -12.21 25.81 -0.12
C GLN A 223 -12.00 26.16 1.35
N ASP A 224 -12.65 27.21 1.83
CA ASP A 224 -12.47 27.70 3.20
C ASP A 224 -13.03 26.72 4.23
N SER A 225 -14.14 26.04 3.95
CA SER A 225 -14.68 25.00 4.84
C SER A 225 -13.79 23.75 4.89
N ILE A 226 -13.26 23.31 3.75
CA ILE A 226 -12.36 22.15 3.70
C ILE A 226 -11.05 22.48 4.41
N MET A 227 -10.50 23.69 4.23
CA MET A 227 -9.29 24.15 4.94
C MET A 227 -9.43 24.15 6.47
N LYS A 228 -10.66 24.16 7.02
CA LYS A 228 -10.93 24.10 8.47
C LYS A 228 -10.98 22.68 9.02
N LEU A 229 -10.96 21.63 8.18
CA LEU A 229 -10.94 20.26 8.66
C LEU A 229 -9.73 20.06 9.60
N PRO A 230 -9.91 19.37 10.73
CA PRO A 230 -8.85 19.19 11.70
C PRO A 230 -7.76 18.24 11.19
N CYS A 231 -8.11 17.30 10.31
CA CYS A 231 -7.17 16.35 9.71
C CYS A 231 -7.64 15.81 8.35
N ARG A 232 -6.70 15.16 7.67
CA ARG A 232 -6.88 14.14 6.62
C ARG A 232 -6.05 12.90 7.00
N PRO A 233 -6.34 11.73 6.40
CA PRO A 233 -5.47 10.56 6.52
C PRO A 233 -4.02 10.87 6.22
N VAL A 234 -3.13 10.18 6.93
CA VAL A 234 -1.69 10.22 6.68
C VAL A 234 -1.20 8.80 6.47
N TYR A 235 -0.53 8.62 5.35
CA TYR A 235 0.04 7.35 4.95
C TYR A 235 1.56 7.46 4.91
N PHE A 236 2.23 6.44 5.42
CA PHE A 236 3.66 6.25 5.27
C PHE A 236 3.93 5.02 4.41
N LEU A 237 4.92 5.11 3.54
CA LEU A 237 5.43 3.99 2.75
C LEU A 237 6.93 3.86 3.04
N LYS A 238 7.33 2.73 3.61
CA LYS A 238 8.70 2.48 4.07
C LYS A 238 9.22 3.63 4.93
N GLY A 239 8.38 4.13 5.85
CA GLY A 239 8.71 5.22 6.77
C GLY A 239 8.72 6.63 6.18
N GLU A 240 8.54 6.78 4.87
CA GLU A 240 8.47 8.07 4.22
C GLU A 240 7.02 8.55 4.11
N TYR A 241 6.78 9.82 4.40
CA TYR A 241 5.45 10.41 4.26
C TYR A 241 5.01 10.35 2.79
N TRP A 242 3.95 9.60 2.54
CA TRP A 242 3.37 9.47 1.21
C TRP A 242 2.38 10.61 0.97
N SER A 243 2.90 11.72 0.44
CA SER A 243 2.12 12.90 0.08
C SER A 243 1.21 12.62 -1.11
N ILE A 244 0.02 12.08 -0.87
CA ILE A 244 -1.02 11.95 -1.90
C ILE A 244 -1.73 13.29 -2.06
N GLU A 245 -1.84 13.76 -3.30
CA GLU A 245 -2.86 14.74 -3.65
C GLU A 245 -4.21 14.02 -3.74
N GLU A 246 -5.02 14.15 -2.69
CA GLU A 246 -6.28 13.43 -2.58
C GLU A 246 -7.35 14.12 -3.42
N SER A 247 -7.92 13.39 -4.40
CA SER A 247 -9.06 13.85 -5.17
C SER A 247 -10.37 13.45 -4.50
N ILE A 248 -11.11 14.45 -4.02
CA ILE A 248 -12.40 14.26 -3.33
C ILE A 248 -13.52 14.77 -4.25
N TYR A 249 -14.52 13.92 -4.45
CA TYR A 249 -15.74 14.29 -5.17
C TYR A 249 -16.94 14.36 -4.22
N LEU A 250 -17.51 15.55 -4.12
CA LEU A 250 -18.66 15.84 -3.28
C LEU A 250 -19.87 16.22 -4.13
N SER A 251 -21.04 15.73 -3.71
CA SER A 251 -22.32 16.07 -4.32
C SER A 251 -23.31 16.35 -3.21
N PHE A 252 -23.97 17.49 -3.28
CA PHE A 252 -24.94 17.96 -2.29
C PHE A 252 -26.27 18.21 -2.98
N ASN A 253 -27.35 17.68 -2.40
CA ASN A 253 -28.69 18.02 -2.87
C ASN A 253 -29.05 19.44 -2.39
N MET A 254 -29.65 20.26 -3.26
CA MET A 254 -30.07 21.61 -2.85
C MET A 254 -31.12 21.62 -1.72
N LYS A 255 -31.92 20.56 -1.58
CA LYS A 255 -32.85 20.39 -0.47
C LYS A 255 -32.10 20.20 0.85
N GLU A 256 -31.09 19.32 0.88
CA GLU A 256 -30.23 19.08 2.05
C GLU A 256 -29.50 20.36 2.48
N LEU A 257 -28.95 21.10 1.51
CA LEU A 257 -28.28 22.38 1.76
C LEU A 257 -29.23 23.41 2.39
N LYS A 258 -30.45 23.53 1.88
CA LYS A 258 -31.45 24.49 2.40
C LYS A 258 -32.03 24.09 3.75
N GLU A 259 -32.08 22.81 4.07
CA GLU A 259 -32.51 22.32 5.40
C GLU A 259 -31.45 22.56 6.47
N TYR A 260 -30.16 22.52 6.12
CA TYR A 260 -29.04 22.79 7.04
C TYR A 260 -28.83 24.27 7.37
N VAL A 261 -29.32 25.16 6.50
CA VAL A 261 -29.14 26.62 6.54
C VAL A 261 -30.28 27.33 7.31
N ARG A 262 -31.39 26.62 7.59
CA ARG A 262 -32.53 27.10 8.39
C ARG A 262 -32.33 26.82 9.88
#